data_AF-A0A2D8VQN2-F1
#
_entry.id   AF-A0A2D8VQN2-F1
#
_cell.length_a   1.000
_cell.length_b   1.000
_cell.length_c   1.000
_cell.angle_alpha   90.00
_cell.angle_beta   90.00
_cell.angle_gamma   90.00
#
_symmetry.space_group_name_H-M   'P 1'
#
loop_
_entity.id
_entity.type
_entity.pdbx_description
1 polymer ?
#
loop_
_entity_poly.entity_id
_entity_poly.type
_entity_poly.pdbx_seq_one_letter_code
_entity_poly.pdbx_strand_id
1 'polypeptide(L)'
;MVKKFIIVMVILLPIFLTGCGSELAKVLGTDKLPPDEFTILTKPNLIIPPEYNLRPPAEGEVRPTPQQPSRELQALLFNNSNSADDFSQSEINLMTGADVAESVPNIKEVLDSEMRDVEEVNENLKTQIINSPAKKIN
;
A
#
# COMPACT_ATOMS: atom_id res chain seq x y z
N MET A 1 41.76 6.67 53.56
CA MET A 1 41.91 7.42 52.28
C MET A 1 40.70 7.31 51.37
N VAL A 2 40.08 6.13 51.23
CA VAL A 2 38.91 5.87 50.36
C VAL A 2 37.72 6.83 50.51
N LYS A 3 37.33 7.21 51.74
CA LYS A 3 36.20 8.13 51.98
C LYS A 3 36.42 9.55 51.40
N LYS A 4 37.67 10.03 51.40
CA LYS A 4 38.05 11.33 50.81
C LYS A 4 38.00 11.27 49.28
N PHE A 5 38.36 10.12 48.71
CA PHE A 5 38.31 9.88 47.26
C PHE A 5 36.87 9.81 46.75
N ILE A 6 35.96 9.18 47.51
CA ILE A 6 34.53 9.12 47.19
C ILE A 6 33.90 10.52 47.18
N ILE A 7 34.23 11.38 48.15
CA ILE A 7 33.71 12.76 48.21
C ILE A 7 34.16 13.58 47.00
N VAL A 8 35.43 13.44 46.61
CA VAL A 8 35.97 14.13 45.42
C VAL A 8 35.28 13.65 44.13
N MET A 9 35.03 12.34 44.01
CA MET A 9 34.37 11.77 42.83
C MET A 9 32.91 12.22 42.70
N VAL A 10 32.17 12.28 43.81
CA VAL A 10 30.78 12.76 43.84
C VAL A 10 30.68 14.24 43.45
N ILE A 11 31.65 15.07 43.84
CA ILE A 11 31.69 16.49 43.47
C ILE A 11 32.09 16.69 42.00
N LEU A 12 32.90 15.78 41.44
CA LEU A 12 33.38 15.87 40.06
C LEU A 12 32.32 15.43 39.04
N LEU A 13 31.45 14.49 39.40
CA LEU A 13 30.42 13.93 38.52
C LEU A 13 29.46 14.95 37.87
N PRO A 14 28.89 15.95 38.57
CA PRO A 14 27.98 16.91 37.94
C PRO A 14 28.67 17.83 36.93
N ILE A 15 29.98 18.07 37.04
CA ILE A 15 30.75 18.93 36.13
C ILE A 15 30.92 18.25 34.76
N PHE A 16 31.01 16.92 34.74
CA PHE A 16 31.04 16.16 33.48
C PHE A 16 29.68 16.15 32.77
N LEU A 17 28.58 16.33 33.49
CA LEU A 17 27.23 16.31 32.90
C LEU A 17 26.86 17.61 32.16
N THR A 18 27.46 18.75 32.52
CA THR A 18 27.16 20.04 31.87
C THR A 18 27.74 20.18 30.45
N GLY A 19 28.70 19.34 30.08
CA GLY A 19 29.29 19.32 28.74
C GLY A 19 28.43 18.64 27.67
N CYS A 20 27.46 17.79 28.06
CA CYS A 20 26.61 17.02 27.14
C CYS A 20 25.30 17.75 26.76
N GLY A 21 25.00 18.90 27.40
CA GLY A 21 23.71 19.59 27.23
C GLY A 21 23.55 20.35 25.90
N SER A 22 24.64 20.75 25.26
CA SER A 22 24.60 21.56 24.02
C SER A 22 24.11 20.77 22.81
N GLU A 23 24.47 19.49 22.72
CA GLU A 23 24.03 18.60 21.65
C GLU A 23 22.57 18.16 21.85
N LEU A 24 22.15 18.01 23.13
CA LEU A 24 20.75 17.75 23.48
C LEU A 24 19.81 18.89 23.03
N ALA A 25 20.21 20.15 23.20
CA ALA A 25 19.42 21.31 22.76
C ALA A 25 19.25 21.36 21.22
N LYS A 26 20.26 20.87 20.49
CA LYS A 26 20.25 20.79 19.02
C LYS A 26 19.32 19.68 18.51
N VAL A 27 19.27 18.54 19.21
CA VAL A 27 18.36 17.42 18.90
C VAL A 27 16.92 17.70 19.32
N LEU A 28 16.71 18.38 20.47
CA LEU A 28 15.39 18.77 20.96
C LEU A 28 14.80 19.98 20.21
N GLY A 29 15.53 20.58 19.26
CA GLY A 29 15.06 21.68 18.43
C GLY A 29 14.78 22.98 19.20
N THR A 30 15.32 23.10 20.43
CA THR A 30 15.28 24.34 21.21
C THR A 30 16.29 25.36 20.68
N ASP A 31 17.32 24.89 19.98
CA ASP A 31 18.23 25.70 19.19
C ASP A 31 17.60 25.98 17.81
N LYS A 32 16.76 27.02 17.75
CA LYS A 32 16.12 27.47 16.50
C LYS A 32 17.15 28.20 15.63
N LEU A 33 17.78 27.48 14.72
CA LEU A 33 18.41 28.11 13.56
C LEU A 33 17.29 28.67 12.66
N PRO A 34 17.24 29.98 12.38
CA PRO A 34 16.29 30.51 11.41
C PRO A 34 16.54 29.80 10.06
N PRO A 35 15.49 29.32 9.38
CA PRO A 35 15.63 28.77 8.03
C PRO A 35 16.28 29.83 7.14
N ASP A 36 17.25 29.42 6.32
CA ASP A 36 17.91 30.35 5.40
C ASP A 36 16.91 30.90 4.39
N GLU A 37 16.51 32.16 4.62
CA GLU A 37 15.51 32.90 3.85
C GLU A 37 15.94 33.16 2.41
N PHE A 38 17.22 32.90 2.09
CA PHE A 38 17.79 33.05 0.75
C PHE A 38 18.02 31.73 0.03
N THR A 39 17.68 30.58 0.65
CA THR A 39 17.70 29.29 -0.04
C THR A 39 16.53 29.22 -1.02
N ILE A 40 16.83 29.46 -2.30
CA ILE A 40 15.86 29.32 -3.40
C ILE A 40 15.77 27.83 -3.76
N LEU A 41 14.64 27.18 -3.43
CA LEU A 41 14.35 25.86 -3.96
C LEU A 41 13.95 25.96 -5.44
N THR A 42 14.76 25.37 -6.32
CA THR A 42 14.44 25.27 -7.75
C THR A 42 13.26 24.31 -7.93
N LYS A 43 12.11 24.83 -8.35
CA LYS A 43 10.97 23.99 -8.74
C LYS A 43 11.31 23.30 -10.08
N PRO A 44 10.99 22.00 -10.26
CA PRO A 44 11.14 21.35 -11.56
C PRO A 44 10.35 22.13 -12.62
N ASN A 45 10.90 22.18 -13.84
CA ASN A 45 10.23 22.83 -14.96
C ASN A 45 8.84 22.21 -15.18
N LEU A 46 7.86 23.07 -15.46
CA LEU A 46 6.52 22.63 -15.83
C LEU A 46 6.60 22.00 -17.23
N ILE A 47 6.42 20.68 -17.32
CA ILE A 47 6.37 19.95 -18.58
C ILE A 47 4.91 19.82 -19.00
N ILE A 48 4.59 20.31 -20.19
CA ILE A 48 3.29 20.07 -20.81
C ILE A 48 3.34 18.66 -21.41
N PRO A 49 2.39 17.76 -21.08
CA PRO A 49 2.34 16.44 -21.66
C PRO A 49 2.23 16.51 -23.20
N PRO A 50 2.91 15.61 -23.95
CA PRO A 50 2.90 15.60 -25.41
C PRO A 50 1.49 15.50 -26.00
N GLU A 51 0.56 14.91 -25.24
CA GLU A 51 -0.82 14.66 -25.64
C GLU A 51 -1.83 15.72 -25.17
N TYR A 52 -1.39 16.92 -24.75
CA TYR A 52 -2.30 17.98 -24.27
C TYR A 52 -3.28 18.49 -25.35
N ASN A 53 -2.93 18.36 -26.63
CA ASN A 53 -3.75 18.83 -27.74
C ASN A 53 -4.80 17.81 -28.21
N LEU A 54 -4.92 16.65 -27.55
CA LEU A 54 -5.95 15.67 -27.91
C LEU A 54 -7.33 16.23 -27.56
N ARG A 55 -8.10 16.55 -28.61
CA ARG A 55 -9.53 16.83 -28.45
C ARG A 55 -10.25 15.51 -28.16
N PRO A 56 -11.26 15.50 -27.27
CA PRO A 56 -12.16 14.36 -27.19
C PRO A 56 -12.69 14.00 -28.59
N PRO A 57 -12.76 12.70 -28.94
CA PRO A 57 -13.35 12.27 -30.21
C PRO A 57 -14.75 12.87 -30.38
N ALA A 58 -15.08 13.27 -31.61
CA ALA A 58 -16.40 13.82 -31.92
C ALA A 58 -17.51 12.83 -31.56
N GLU A 59 -18.70 13.34 -31.25
CA GLU A 59 -19.87 12.51 -30.96
C GLU A 59 -20.19 11.61 -32.17
N GLY A 60 -19.94 10.29 -32.04
CA GLY A 60 -20.12 9.31 -33.10
C GLY A 60 -18.83 8.74 -33.71
N GLU A 61 -17.66 9.32 -33.42
CA GLU A 61 -16.36 8.73 -33.78
C GLU A 61 -16.08 7.50 -32.91
N VAL A 62 -15.37 6.50 -33.45
CA VAL A 62 -14.93 5.32 -32.69
C VAL A 62 -14.05 5.79 -31.54
N ARG A 63 -14.59 5.72 -30.32
CA ARG A 63 -13.82 5.93 -29.10
C ARG A 63 -12.72 4.86 -29.05
N PRO A 64 -11.49 5.21 -28.66
CA PRO A 64 -10.52 4.19 -28.26
C PRO A 64 -11.20 3.29 -27.22
N THR A 65 -11.20 1.98 -27.46
CA THR A 65 -11.69 1.02 -26.47
C THR A 65 -11.03 1.34 -25.14
N PRO A 66 -11.76 1.40 -24.01
CA PRO A 66 -11.15 1.61 -22.71
C PRO A 66 -10.17 0.45 -22.48
N GLN A 67 -8.90 0.70 -22.76
CA GLN A 67 -7.81 -0.21 -22.46
C GLN A 67 -7.81 -0.33 -20.96
N GLN A 68 -8.14 -1.51 -20.43
CA GLN A 68 -7.92 -1.77 -19.02
C GLN A 68 -6.42 -2.00 -18.88
N PRO A 69 -5.64 -1.02 -18.37
CA PRO A 69 -4.19 -1.13 -18.34
C PRO A 69 -3.75 -2.36 -17.52
N SER A 70 -4.57 -2.78 -16.56
CA SER A 70 -4.37 -4.02 -15.80
C SER A 70 -4.35 -5.28 -16.68
N ARG A 71 -5.24 -5.39 -17.68
CA ARG A 71 -5.35 -6.57 -18.53
C ARG A 71 -4.21 -6.65 -19.54
N GLU A 72 -3.83 -5.50 -20.11
CA GLU A 72 -2.67 -5.39 -21.00
C GLU A 72 -1.36 -5.68 -20.25
N LEU A 73 -1.19 -5.13 -19.04
CA LEU A 73 -0.02 -5.39 -18.21
C LEU A 73 0.04 -6.85 -17.75
N GLN A 74 -1.09 -7.45 -17.39
CA GLN A 74 -1.17 -8.88 -17.03
C GLN A 74 -0.76 -9.76 -18.22
N ALA A 75 -1.26 -9.46 -19.42
CA ALA A 75 -0.81 -10.17 -20.61
C ALA A 75 0.70 -10.03 -20.78
N LEU A 76 1.27 -8.83 -20.69
CA LEU A 76 2.72 -8.65 -20.85
C LEU A 76 3.56 -9.36 -19.77
N LEU A 77 3.11 -9.39 -18.52
CA LEU A 77 3.83 -10.01 -17.40
C LEU A 77 3.76 -11.54 -17.44
N PHE A 78 2.61 -12.11 -17.81
CA PHE A 78 2.36 -13.55 -17.75
C PHE A 78 2.39 -14.25 -19.13
N ASN A 79 2.52 -13.53 -20.23
CA ASN A 79 2.66 -14.09 -21.59
C ASN A 79 3.91 -14.98 -21.76
N ASN A 80 4.83 -14.97 -20.80
CA ASN A 80 6.02 -15.82 -20.79
C ASN A 80 6.08 -16.82 -19.62
N SER A 81 4.99 -17.02 -18.87
CA SER A 81 4.98 -17.93 -17.70
C SER A 81 4.28 -19.26 -17.97
N ASN A 82 4.21 -19.69 -19.24
CA ASN A 82 3.86 -21.08 -19.56
C ASN A 82 5.06 -21.99 -19.25
N SER A 83 5.48 -22.02 -17.98
CA SER A 83 6.52 -22.92 -17.46
C SER A 83 5.98 -24.32 -17.24
N ALA A 84 5.12 -24.80 -18.15
CA ALA A 84 4.65 -26.19 -18.14
C ALA A 84 5.81 -27.18 -18.29
N ASP A 85 6.95 -26.71 -18.81
CA ASP A 85 8.16 -27.49 -19.02
C ASP A 85 9.01 -27.73 -17.75
N ASP A 86 8.71 -27.07 -16.62
CA ASP A 86 9.51 -27.15 -15.39
C ASP A 86 8.93 -28.10 -14.32
N PHE A 87 7.80 -28.76 -14.62
CA PHE A 87 7.13 -29.65 -13.67
C PHE A 87 7.60 -31.10 -13.79
N SER A 88 7.86 -31.73 -12.64
CA SER A 88 8.22 -33.15 -12.59
C SER A 88 7.02 -34.06 -12.87
N GLN A 89 7.26 -35.29 -13.35
CA GLN A 89 6.19 -36.27 -13.57
C GLN A 89 5.35 -36.56 -12.31
N SER A 90 5.97 -36.52 -11.13
CA SER A 90 5.27 -36.66 -9.85
C SER A 90 4.33 -35.49 -9.55
N GLU A 91 4.69 -34.29 -9.96
CA GLU A 91 3.91 -33.07 -9.75
C GLU A 91 2.70 -33.02 -10.66
N ILE A 92 2.87 -33.38 -11.93
CA ILE A 92 1.77 -33.54 -12.88
C ILE A 92 0.75 -34.57 -12.38
N ASN A 93 1.23 -35.71 -11.86
CA ASN A 93 0.34 -36.75 -11.31
C ASN A 93 -0.42 -36.27 -10.07
N LEU A 94 0.20 -35.45 -9.22
CA LEU A 94 -0.48 -34.87 -8.07
C LEU A 94 -1.54 -33.85 -8.48
N MET A 95 -1.23 -32.96 -9.44
CA MET A 95 -2.17 -31.96 -9.96
C MET A 95 -3.36 -32.61 -10.66
N THR A 96 -3.11 -33.64 -11.46
CA THR A 96 -4.16 -34.42 -12.13
C THR A 96 -5.03 -35.16 -11.12
N GLY A 97 -4.43 -35.69 -10.05
CA GLY A 97 -5.19 -36.31 -8.95
C GLY A 97 -6.01 -35.33 -8.12
N ALA A 98 -5.63 -34.04 -8.11
CA ALA A 98 -6.34 -32.96 -7.44
C ALA A 98 -7.42 -32.29 -8.32
N ASP A 99 -7.58 -32.71 -9.58
CA ASP A 99 -8.44 -32.05 -10.58
C ASP A 99 -8.09 -30.57 -10.83
N VAL A 100 -6.82 -30.21 -10.61
CA VAL A 100 -6.26 -28.85 -10.83
C VAL A 100 -5.15 -28.94 -11.88
N ALA A 101 -5.40 -29.67 -12.97
CA ALA A 101 -4.43 -29.84 -14.04
C ALA A 101 -4.25 -28.56 -14.89
N GLU A 102 -5.24 -27.65 -14.88
CA GLU A 102 -5.24 -26.42 -15.65
C GLU A 102 -5.54 -25.21 -14.77
N SER A 103 -4.77 -24.13 -14.97
CA SER A 103 -5.03 -22.84 -14.33
C SER A 103 -6.21 -22.15 -15.01
N VAL A 104 -7.22 -21.74 -14.25
CA VAL A 104 -8.34 -20.97 -14.79
C VAL A 104 -7.86 -19.56 -15.14
N PRO A 105 -7.81 -19.19 -16.43
CA PRO A 105 -7.47 -17.83 -16.80
C PRO A 105 -8.56 -16.89 -16.28
N ASN A 106 -8.16 -15.75 -15.71
CA ASN A 106 -9.09 -14.72 -15.26
C ASN A 106 -10.01 -15.11 -14.07
N ILE A 107 -9.55 -16.00 -13.18
CA ILE A 107 -10.29 -16.44 -11.98
C ILE A 107 -10.81 -15.30 -11.10
N LYS A 108 -10.15 -14.14 -11.12
CA LYS A 108 -10.60 -12.93 -10.40
C LYS A 108 -11.95 -12.41 -10.91
N GLU A 109 -12.16 -12.36 -12.23
CA GLU A 109 -13.43 -11.90 -12.80
C GLU A 109 -14.56 -12.88 -12.50
N VAL A 110 -14.27 -14.18 -12.52
CA VAL A 110 -15.22 -15.23 -12.12
C VAL A 110 -15.60 -15.05 -10.65
N LEU A 111 -14.61 -14.92 -9.76
CA LEU A 111 -14.85 -14.71 -8.33
C LEU A 111 -15.64 -13.42 -8.06
N ASP A 112 -15.30 -12.33 -8.72
CA ASP A 112 -16.01 -11.06 -8.57
C ASP A 112 -17.47 -11.19 -9.07
N SER A 113 -17.71 -11.98 -10.12
CA SER A 113 -19.07 -12.28 -10.60
C SER A 113 -19.86 -13.13 -9.60
N GLU A 114 -19.23 -14.14 -9.00
CA GLU A 114 -19.85 -14.98 -7.97
C GLU A 114 -20.13 -14.21 -6.67
N MET A 115 -19.23 -13.30 -6.27
CA MET A 115 -19.39 -12.48 -5.08
C MET A 115 -20.46 -11.39 -5.26
N ARG A 116 -20.64 -10.89 -6.49
CA ARG A 116 -21.66 -9.89 -6.80
C ARG A 116 -23.08 -10.38 -6.54
N ASP A 117 -23.34 -11.67 -6.78
CA ASP A 117 -24.64 -12.29 -6.51
C ASP A 117 -24.92 -12.45 -5.00
N VAL A 118 -23.88 -12.40 -4.16
CA VAL A 118 -24.02 -12.48 -2.69
C VAL A 118 -24.34 -11.11 -2.06
N GLU A 119 -24.08 -10.01 -2.76
CA GLU A 119 -24.26 -8.65 -2.23
C GLU A 119 -25.69 -8.11 -2.40
N GLU A 120 -26.53 -8.73 -3.24
CA GLU A 120 -27.97 -8.47 -3.27
C GLU A 120 -28.66 -9.21 -2.11
N VAL A 121 -28.49 -8.69 -0.89
CA VAL A 121 -29.27 -9.15 0.26
C VAL A 121 -30.75 -9.00 -0.08
N ASN A 122 -31.46 -10.13 -0.17
CA ASN A 122 -32.90 -10.20 -0.44
C ASN A 122 -33.65 -9.11 0.35
N GLU A 123 -34.30 -8.19 -0.35
CA GLU A 123 -35.01 -7.04 0.26
C GLU A 123 -36.05 -7.48 1.31
N ASN A 124 -36.56 -8.71 1.23
CA ASN A 124 -37.44 -9.29 2.26
C ASN A 124 -36.70 -9.57 3.59
N LEU A 125 -35.45 -10.02 3.54
CA LEU A 125 -34.61 -10.23 4.73
C LEU A 125 -34.27 -8.89 5.39
N LYS A 126 -33.99 -7.86 4.57
CA LYS A 126 -33.69 -6.50 5.04
C LYS A 126 -34.89 -5.86 5.72
N THR A 127 -36.08 -5.96 5.12
CA THR A 127 -37.33 -5.48 5.72
C THR A 127 -37.72 -6.27 6.97
N GLN A 128 -37.45 -7.58 7.00
CA GLN A 128 -37.68 -8.41 8.19
C GLN A 128 -36.77 -8.03 9.37
N ILE A 129 -35.49 -7.74 9.11
CA ILE A 129 -34.55 -7.29 10.16
C ILE A 129 -34.97 -5.91 10.69
N ILE A 130 -35.32 -4.98 9.81
CA ILE A 130 -35.74 -3.62 10.19
C ILE A 130 -37.05 -3.64 10.99
N ASN A 131 -37.99 -4.52 10.63
CA ASN A 131 -39.31 -4.60 11.26
C ASN A 131 -39.35 -5.61 12.43
N SER A 132 -38.25 -6.28 12.77
CA SER A 132 -38.21 -7.19 13.90
C SER A 132 -38.12 -6.37 15.20
N PRO A 133 -39.13 -6.40 16.09
CA PRO A 133 -39.05 -5.71 17.37
C PRO A 133 -37.90 -6.30 18.19
N ALA A 134 -36.99 -5.46 18.68
CA ALA A 134 -35.91 -5.89 19.56
C ALA A 134 -36.52 -6.59 20.79
N LYS A 135 -36.18 -7.88 20.96
CA LYS A 135 -36.60 -8.68 22.10
C LYS A 135 -36.14 -7.96 23.37
N LYS A 136 -37.10 -7.41 24.13
CA LYS A 136 -36.80 -6.76 25.41
C LYS A 136 -36.21 -7.81 26.34
N ILE A 137 -34.92 -7.71 26.62
CA ILE A 137 -34.27 -8.46 27.68
C ILE A 137 -34.81 -7.91 29.01
N ASN A 138 -35.63 -8.73 29.69
CA ASN A 138 -35.91 -8.61 31.11
C ASN A 138 -34.87 -9.46 31.83
#